data_AF-A0A918KXF1-F1
#
_entry.id   AF-A0A918KXF1-F1
#
_cell.length_a   1.000
_cell.length_b   1.000
_cell.length_c   1.000
_cell.angle_alpha   90.00
_cell.angle_beta   90.00
_cell.angle_gamma   90.00
#
_symmetry.space_group_name_H-M   'P 1'
#
loop_
_entity.id
_entity.type
_entity.pdbx_description
1 polymer ?
#
loop_
_entity_poly.entity_id
_entity_poly.type
_entity_poly.pdbx_seq_one_letter_code
_entity_poly.pdbx_strand_id
1 'polypeptide(L)' 'MPQTDVSKDFGVGTALWFAVTDADAAHARMVTSGAEVVSPPQPGPFGRVFTVRDPDGYLLTFHQA' A
#
# COMPACT_ATOMS: atom_id res chain seq x y z
N MET A 1 -32.06 16.21 -3.29
CA MET A 1 -31.24 15.21 -2.60
C MET A 1 -30.15 15.97 -1.85
N PRO A 2 -29.93 15.75 -0.54
CA PRO A 2 -28.80 16.37 0.13
C PRO A 2 -27.51 15.82 -0.50
N GLN A 3 -26.59 16.75 -0.74
CA GLN A 3 -25.24 16.57 -1.23
C GLN A 3 -24.58 15.39 -0.49
N THR A 4 -24.30 14.29 -1.19
CA THR A 4 -23.42 13.24 -0.67
C THR A 4 -22.04 13.87 -0.53
N ASP A 5 -21.76 14.34 0.67
CA ASP A 5 -20.39 14.49 1.15
C ASP A 5 -19.79 13.08 1.17
N VAL A 6 -19.16 12.72 0.06
CA VAL A 6 -18.20 11.62 0.05
C VAL A 6 -17.00 12.14 0.81
N SER A 7 -17.05 12.00 2.12
CA SER A 7 -15.90 12.18 3.00
C SER A 7 -14.68 11.61 2.28
N LYS A 8 -13.64 12.44 2.18
CA LYS A 8 -12.47 12.33 1.30
C LYS A 8 -11.55 11.13 1.61
N ASP A 9 -12.08 10.13 2.31
CA ASP A 9 -11.39 8.97 2.84
C ASP A 9 -11.62 7.77 1.91
N PHE A 10 -11.20 7.89 0.65
CA PHE A 10 -11.16 6.74 -0.24
C PHE A 10 -10.21 5.67 0.34
N GLY A 11 -10.50 4.40 0.11
CA GLY A 11 -9.70 3.28 0.63
C GLY A 11 -10.02 2.81 2.05
N VAL A 12 -10.88 3.50 2.80
CA VAL A 12 -11.35 2.98 4.11
C VAL A 12 -12.11 1.66 3.90
N GLY A 13 -11.65 0.61 4.59
CA GLY A 13 -12.24 -0.74 4.52
C GLY A 13 -11.75 -1.62 3.37
N THR A 14 -10.84 -1.13 2.52
CA THR A 14 -10.24 -1.92 1.43
C THR A 14 -8.71 -1.95 1.53
N ALA A 15 -8.14 -3.14 1.43
CA ALA A 15 -6.69 -3.33 1.30
C ALA A 15 -6.39 -4.15 0.05
N LEU A 16 -5.42 -3.72 -0.75
CA LEU A 16 -4.99 -4.41 -1.96
C LEU A 16 -3.70 -5.17 -1.68
N TRP A 17 -3.61 -6.41 -2.18
CA TRP A 17 -2.44 -7.27 -2.03
C TRP A 17 -1.86 -7.63 -3.39
N PHE A 18 -0.56 -7.42 -3.54
CA PHE A 18 0.17 -7.71 -4.77
C PHE A 18 1.34 -8.65 -4.47
N ALA A 19 1.55 -9.62 -5.35
CA ALA A 19 2.76 -10.43 -5.37
C ALA A 19 3.83 -9.73 -6.22
N VAL A 20 5.06 -9.68 -5.71
CA VAL A 20 6.22 -9.13 -6.43
C VAL A 20 7.38 -10.11 -6.36
N THR A 21 8.29 -10.05 -7.33
CA THR A 21 9.49 -10.90 -7.34
C THR A 21 10.57 -10.38 -6.38
N ASP A 22 10.59 -9.08 -6.11
CA ASP A 22 11.54 -8.42 -5.21
C ASP A 22 10.82 -7.29 -4.46
N ALA A 23 10.59 -7.51 -3.16
CA ALA A 23 9.89 -6.55 -2.31
C ALA A 23 10.73 -5.29 -2.01
N ASP A 24 12.05 -5.42 -1.89
CA ASP A 24 12.93 -4.28 -1.58
C ASP A 24 13.04 -3.34 -2.79
N ALA A 25 13.17 -3.90 -4.00
CA ALA A 25 13.19 -3.12 -5.23
C ALA A 25 11.84 -2.40 -5.48
N ALA A 26 10.72 -3.08 -5.22
CA ALA A 26 9.39 -2.48 -5.32
C ALA A 26 9.20 -1.34 -4.29
N HIS A 27 9.61 -1.56 -3.05
CA HIS A 27 9.56 -0.55 -1.99
C HIS A 27 10.41 0.69 -2.35
N ALA A 28 11.64 0.49 -2.83
CA ALA A 28 12.50 1.60 -3.26
C ALA A 28 11.85 2.45 -4.36
N ARG A 29 11.17 1.82 -5.33
CA ARG A 29 10.41 2.54 -6.37
C ARG A 29 9.24 3.35 -5.80
N MET A 30 8.55 2.82 -4.79
CA MET A 30 7.43 3.53 -4.17
C MET A 30 7.89 4.72 -3.34
N VAL A 31 8.95 4.56 -2.56
CA VAL A 31 9.57 5.67 -1.80
C VAL A 31 10.03 6.78 -2.74
N THR A 32 10.70 6.43 -3.84
CA THR A 32 11.14 7.43 -4.85
C THR A 32 9.99 8.10 -5.58
N SER A 33 8.83 7.44 -5.66
CA SER A 33 7.60 8.00 -6.24
C SER A 33 6.78 8.84 -5.23
N GLY A 34 7.23 8.95 -3.97
CA GLY A 34 6.57 9.74 -2.93
C GLY A 34 5.42 9.03 -2.22
N ALA A 35 5.31 7.70 -2.32
CA ALA A 35 4.32 6.94 -1.55
C ALA A 35 4.61 7.03 -0.04
N GLU A 36 3.56 7.12 0.78
CA GLU A 36 3.68 7.09 2.24
C GLU A 36 3.95 5.65 2.68
N VAL A 37 5.10 5.39 3.31
CA VAL A 37 5.42 4.07 3.86
C VAL A 37 4.69 3.88 5.18
N VAL A 38 3.66 3.02 5.17
CA VAL A 38 2.89 2.66 6.36
C VAL A 38 3.61 1.57 7.16
N SER A 39 4.20 0.60 6.46
CA SER A 39 5.01 -0.47 7.05
C SER A 39 6.19 -0.77 6.13
N PRO A 40 7.44 -0.64 6.62
CA PRO A 40 8.63 -0.93 5.81
C PRO A 40 8.78 -2.44 5.52
N PRO A 41 9.60 -2.82 4.52
CA PRO A 41 9.88 -4.22 4.21
C PRO A 41 10.40 -5.00 5.41
N GLN A 42 9.63 -6.02 5.79
CA GLN A 42 9.92 -6.91 6.91
C GLN A 42 9.66 -8.38 6.55
N PRO A 43 10.38 -9.34 7.15
CA PRO A 43 10.09 -10.75 6.97
C PRO A 43 8.70 -11.09 7.51
N GLY A 44 7.92 -11.84 6.73
CA GLY A 44 6.60 -12.32 7.12
C GLY A 44 6.41 -13.81 6.82
N PRO A 45 5.28 -14.41 7.22
CA PRO A 45 5.00 -15.83 7.05
C PRO A 45 4.90 -16.28 5.57
N PHE A 46 4.70 -15.33 4.65
CA PHE A 46 4.58 -15.57 3.20
C PHE A 46 5.71 -14.92 2.41
N GLY A 47 6.90 -14.77 3.03
CA GLY A 47 8.01 -14.02 2.45
C GLY A 47 8.07 -12.58 2.94
N ARG A 48 8.89 -11.76 2.28
CA ARG A 48 9.13 -10.37 2.67
C ARG A 48 7.93 -9.51 2.28
N VAL A 49 7.42 -8.69 3.19
CA VAL A 49 6.19 -7.91 3.01
C VAL A 49 6.37 -6.44 3.42
N PHE A 50 5.71 -5.52 2.72
CA PHE A 50 5.62 -4.11 3.09
C PHE A 50 4.27 -3.52 2.69
N THR A 51 3.92 -2.38 3.29
CA THR A 51 2.66 -1.67 3.00
C THR A 51 2.92 -0.18 2.79
N VAL A 52 2.32 0.37 1.74
CA VAL A 52 2.31 1.82 1.48
C VAL A 52 0.87 2.33 1.41
N ARG A 53 0.72 3.63 1.57
CA ARG A 53 -0.52 4.36 1.29
C ARG A 53 -0.33 5.21 0.04
N ASP A 54 -1.30 5.14 -0.87
CA ASP A 54 -1.36 6.00 -2.05
C ASP A 54 -2.01 7.37 -1.73
N PRO A 55 -1.93 8.36 -2.62
CA PRO A 55 -2.51 9.68 -2.38
C PRO A 55 -4.03 9.69 -2.15
N ASP A 56 -4.74 8.66 -2.61
CA ASP A 56 -6.18 8.51 -2.46
C ASP A 56 -6.56 7.82 -1.13
N GLY A 57 -5.59 7.27 -0.40
CA GLY A 57 -5.79 6.69 0.93
C GLY A 57 -5.83 5.16 0.96
N TYR A 58 -5.64 4.47 -0.16
CA TYR A 58 -5.65 3.01 -0.21
C TYR A 58 -4.39 2.42 0.41
N LEU A 59 -4.57 1.36 1.20
CA LEU A 59 -3.47 0.54 1.69
C LEU A 59 -3.10 -0.51 0.64
N LEU A 60 -1.89 -0.39 0.11
CA LEU A 60 -1.31 -1.30 -0.86
C LEU A 60 -0.23 -2.13 -0.18
N THR A 61 -0.45 -3.43 -0.07
CA THR A 61 0.49 -4.38 0.54
C THR A 61 1.14 -5.23 -0.54
N PHE A 62 2.45 -5.36 -0.46
CA PHE A 62 3.26 -6.10 -1.42
C PHE A 62 3.99 -7.20 -0.67
N HIS A 63 3.92 -8.43 -1.18
CA HIS A 63 4.65 -9.57 -0.64
C HIS A 63 5.51 -10.20 -1.73
N GLN A 64 6.67 -10.72 -1.32
CA GLN A 64 7.56 -11.44 -2.20
C GLN A 64 7.16 -12.92 -2.27
N ALA A 65 6.75 -13.37 -3.46
CA ALA A 65 6.37 -14.75 -3.74
C ALA A 65 7.57 -15.60 -4.19
#